data_AF-A0A1Q7VQ14-F1
#
_entry.id   AF-A0A1Q7VQ14-F1
#
_cell.length_a   1.000
_cell.length_b   1.000
_cell.length_c   1.000
_cell.angle_alpha   90.00
_cell.angle_beta   90.00
_cell.angle_gamma   90.00
#
_symmetry.space_group_name_H-M   'P 1'
#
loop_
_entity.id
_entity.type
_entity.pdbx_description
1 polymer ?
#
loop_
_entity_poly.entity_id
_entity_poly.type
_entity_poly.pdbx_seq_one_letter_code
_entity_poly.pdbx_strand_id
1 'polypeptide(L)'
;MAWANGAHHERDYTAASVLAASSLPYAFIAGIGVLSSDPAAGHGLGRVHFTAGAIAVLIVALAAIIGLGRRTAVPVAGVTVGLVATLTGVGLQLTKASPAAGIAVVVAVCALAVELLPFAALVAARFVVEPPTSGVEPGDFDGSPVNNYAVGLRVARTLDTLTGLTAGLGTLLVLCVALLVVPISALQTAPQGPHTVWEQALAFLASAVMLCRARLFRERAQVLATAVSGLIGLVVAFGAMAWNAEPDVRALWLAPLLIMLALLALALTSIRPRRGTSEPILPPRWSRTIDLVEGAVFLAVLPVLMAVLGVYGQVRNLEG
;
A
#
# COMPACT_ATOMS: atom_id res chain seq x y z
N MET A 1 39.28 12.34 -10.02
CA MET A 1 38.28 13.21 -10.70
C MET A 1 36.97 12.48 -11.06
N ALA A 2 36.97 11.17 -11.38
CA ALA A 2 35.72 10.42 -11.65
C ALA A 2 34.74 10.34 -10.45
N TRP A 3 35.24 10.36 -9.21
CA TRP A 3 34.41 10.33 -7.99
C TRP A 3 33.60 11.62 -7.76
N ALA A 4 34.09 12.78 -8.21
CA ALA A 4 33.37 14.04 -8.08
C ALA A 4 32.19 14.12 -9.07
N ASN A 5 32.39 13.67 -10.31
CA ASN A 5 31.34 13.66 -11.33
C ASN A 5 30.21 12.66 -11.01
N GLY A 6 30.53 11.52 -10.39
CA GLY A 6 29.51 10.56 -9.94
C GLY A 6 28.59 11.14 -8.86
N ALA A 7 29.12 11.93 -7.93
CA ALA A 7 28.35 12.54 -6.85
C ALA A 7 27.39 13.64 -7.35
N HIS A 8 27.75 14.39 -8.39
CA HIS A 8 26.84 15.34 -9.04
C HIS A 8 25.68 14.62 -9.72
N HIS A 9 25.98 13.57 -10.49
CA HIS A 9 24.96 12.79 -11.17
C HIS A 9 23.97 12.15 -10.19
N GLU A 10 24.43 11.61 -9.05
CA GLU A 10 23.54 11.06 -8.03
C GLU A 10 22.63 12.11 -7.38
N ARG A 11 23.15 13.31 -7.12
CA ARG A 11 22.35 14.42 -6.58
C ARG A 11 21.23 14.83 -7.53
N ASP A 12 21.51 14.88 -8.83
CA ASP A 12 20.51 15.23 -9.85
C ASP A 12 19.35 14.22 -9.88
N TYR A 13 19.63 12.91 -9.80
CA TYR A 13 18.56 11.90 -9.70
C TYR A 13 17.78 12.01 -8.39
N THR A 14 18.43 12.33 -7.27
CA THR A 14 17.69 12.53 -6.00
C THR A 14 16.79 13.76 -6.06
N ALA A 15 17.27 14.89 -6.59
CA ALA A 15 16.47 16.09 -6.78
C ALA A 15 15.29 15.83 -7.74
N ALA A 16 15.53 15.12 -8.85
CA ALA A 16 14.48 14.71 -9.78
C ALA A 16 13.43 13.81 -9.11
N SER A 17 13.84 12.88 -8.25
CA SER A 17 12.92 12.01 -7.52
C SER A 17 12.06 12.76 -6.49
N VAL A 18 12.63 13.77 -5.82
CA VAL A 18 11.89 14.64 -4.89
C VAL A 18 10.91 15.53 -5.65
N LEU A 19 11.32 16.07 -6.80
CA LEU A 19 10.44 16.84 -7.67
C LEU A 19 9.29 15.99 -8.21
N ALA A 20 9.58 14.74 -8.61
CA ALA A 20 8.55 13.79 -9.00
C ALA A 20 7.58 13.55 -7.84
N ALA A 21 8.07 13.28 -6.62
CA ALA A 21 7.25 13.09 -5.43
C ALA A 21 6.33 14.29 -5.15
N SER A 22 6.89 15.50 -5.18
CA SER A 22 6.15 16.73 -4.88
C SER A 22 5.15 17.09 -5.97
N SER A 23 5.41 16.73 -7.23
CA SER A 23 4.50 17.00 -8.34
C SER A 23 3.18 16.21 -8.28
N LEU A 24 3.17 15.01 -7.68
CA LEU A 24 1.99 14.13 -7.65
C LEU A 24 0.77 14.76 -6.94
N PRO A 25 0.86 15.32 -5.71
CA PRO A 25 -0.28 15.98 -5.09
C PRO A 25 -0.76 17.21 -5.89
N TYR A 26 0.16 17.97 -6.51
CA TYR A 26 -0.23 19.08 -7.38
C TYR A 26 -0.94 18.59 -8.65
N ALA A 27 -0.52 17.46 -9.22
CA ALA A 27 -1.19 16.83 -10.36
C ALA A 27 -2.62 16.41 -9.99
N PHE A 28 -2.83 15.87 -8.80
CA PHE A 28 -4.16 15.53 -8.30
C PHE A 28 -5.08 16.76 -8.20
N ILE A 29 -4.59 17.83 -7.57
CA ILE A 29 -5.32 19.09 -7.44
C ILE A 29 -5.63 19.69 -8.81
N ALA A 30 -4.65 19.71 -9.72
CA ALA A 30 -4.83 20.19 -11.08
C ALA A 30 -5.87 19.35 -11.84
N GLY A 31 -5.83 18.02 -11.74
CA GLY A 31 -6.77 17.11 -12.39
C GLY A 31 -8.21 17.28 -11.88
N ILE A 32 -8.39 17.54 -10.58
CA ILE A 32 -9.69 17.90 -10.01
C ILE A 32 -10.22 19.18 -10.66
N GLY A 33 -9.36 20.18 -10.86
CA GLY A 33 -9.74 21.49 -11.41
C GLY A 33 -10.01 21.54 -12.93
N VAL A 34 -9.80 20.44 -13.66
CA VAL A 34 -10.08 20.37 -15.12
C VAL A 34 -11.58 20.44 -15.41
N LEU A 35 -12.39 19.91 -14.51
CA LEU A 35 -13.84 19.85 -14.65
C LEU A 35 -14.47 21.05 -13.93
N SER A 36 -15.44 21.69 -14.58
CA SER A 36 -16.22 22.75 -13.93
C SER A 36 -17.08 22.11 -12.84
N SER A 37 -16.88 22.51 -11.59
CA SER A 37 -17.91 22.37 -10.57
C SER A 37 -19.00 23.39 -10.88
N ASP A 38 -20.28 22.99 -10.79
CA ASP A 38 -21.39 23.95 -10.82
C ASP A 38 -21.69 24.36 -9.37
N PRO A 39 -21.20 25.53 -8.90
CA PRO A 39 -21.46 25.98 -7.55
C PRO A 39 -22.95 26.25 -7.29
N ALA A 40 -23.76 26.48 -8.32
CA ALA A 40 -25.20 26.71 -8.19
C ALA A 40 -26.00 25.42 -7.90
N ALA A 41 -25.46 24.26 -8.30
CA ALA A 41 -26.07 22.96 -8.02
C ALA A 41 -25.85 22.48 -6.58
N GLY A 42 -24.98 23.12 -5.79
CA GLY A 42 -24.67 22.72 -4.41
C GLY A 42 -23.98 21.34 -4.26
N HIS A 43 -23.60 20.71 -5.38
CA HIS A 43 -22.86 19.45 -5.38
C HIS A 43 -21.37 19.76 -5.24
N GLY A 44 -20.75 19.33 -4.14
CA GLY A 44 -19.31 19.45 -3.93
C GLY A 44 -18.48 18.60 -4.92
N LEU A 45 -17.19 18.41 -4.61
CA LEU A 45 -16.29 17.57 -5.40
C LEU A 45 -16.86 16.14 -5.58
N GLY A 46 -17.30 15.84 -6.80
CA GLY A 46 -17.96 14.57 -7.14
C GLY A 46 -17.00 13.45 -7.56
N ARG A 47 -17.56 12.25 -7.79
CA ARG A 47 -16.81 11.05 -8.23
C ARG A 47 -16.00 11.27 -9.51
N VAL A 48 -16.52 12.09 -10.42
CA VAL A 48 -15.86 12.40 -11.70
C VAL A 48 -14.61 13.26 -11.50
N HIS A 49 -14.67 14.22 -10.55
CA HIS A 49 -13.52 15.05 -10.18
C HIS A 49 -12.42 14.20 -9.53
N PHE A 50 -12.79 13.25 -8.66
CA PHE A 50 -11.85 12.29 -8.08
C PHE A 50 -11.17 11.43 -9.17
N THR A 51 -11.93 10.89 -10.12
CA THR A 51 -11.34 10.12 -11.23
C THR A 51 -10.40 10.96 -12.08
N ALA A 52 -10.74 12.21 -12.37
CA ALA A 52 -9.89 13.10 -13.15
C ALA A 52 -8.57 13.40 -12.42
N GLY A 53 -8.63 13.68 -11.12
CA GLY A 53 -7.45 13.83 -10.26
C GLY A 53 -6.57 12.57 -10.27
N ALA A 54 -7.17 11.39 -10.12
CA ALA A 54 -6.43 10.11 -10.13
C ALA A 54 -5.77 9.83 -11.50
N ILE A 55 -6.44 10.15 -12.61
CA ILE A 55 -5.88 10.03 -13.97
C ILE A 55 -4.69 10.99 -14.12
N ALA A 56 -4.80 12.22 -13.64
CA ALA A 56 -3.71 13.20 -13.70
C ALA A 56 -2.47 12.72 -12.94
N VAL A 57 -2.64 12.15 -11.73
CA VAL A 57 -1.55 11.52 -10.96
C VAL A 57 -0.92 10.38 -11.76
N LEU A 58 -1.73 9.52 -12.37
CA LEU A 58 -1.25 8.40 -13.17
C LEU A 58 -0.41 8.87 -14.36
N ILE A 59 -0.87 9.88 -15.11
CA ILE A 59 -0.17 10.44 -16.26
C ILE A 59 1.17 11.06 -15.83
N VAL A 60 1.16 11.90 -14.78
CA VAL A 60 2.38 12.56 -14.29
C VAL A 60 3.37 11.53 -13.74
N ALA A 61 2.90 10.50 -13.04
CA ALA A 61 3.75 9.42 -12.55
C ALA A 61 4.40 8.62 -13.70
N LEU A 62 3.65 8.29 -14.75
CA LEU A 62 4.19 7.63 -15.95
C LEU A 62 5.21 8.52 -16.67
N ALA A 63 4.91 9.81 -16.83
CA ALA A 63 5.84 10.77 -17.41
C ALA A 63 7.14 10.87 -16.59
N ALA A 64 7.06 10.84 -15.26
CA ALA A 64 8.21 10.83 -14.38
C ALA A 64 9.04 9.52 -14.51
N ILE A 65 8.41 8.36 -14.69
CA ILE A 65 9.15 7.10 -14.97
C ILE A 65 9.98 7.24 -16.25
N ILE A 66 9.38 7.77 -17.32
CA ILE A 66 10.05 7.96 -18.61
C ILE A 66 11.17 8.98 -18.49
N GLY A 67 10.94 10.10 -17.79
CA GLY A 67 11.91 11.18 -17.62
C GLY A 67 13.11 10.83 -16.74
N LEU A 68 12.91 10.06 -15.67
CA LEU A 68 14.00 9.72 -14.74
C LEU A 68 14.91 8.62 -15.27
N GLY A 69 14.37 7.59 -15.94
CA GLY A 69 15.11 6.43 -16.46
C GLY A 69 15.77 5.52 -15.40
N ARG A 70 15.96 6.00 -14.16
CA ARG A 70 16.57 5.31 -13.01
C ARG A 70 16.03 5.87 -11.70
N ARG A 71 16.07 5.09 -10.60
CA ARG A 71 15.48 5.46 -9.29
C ARG A 71 13.99 5.75 -9.39
N THR A 72 13.27 4.83 -10.01
CA THR A 72 11.86 4.97 -10.35
C THR A 72 10.92 4.57 -9.22
N ALA A 73 11.40 4.20 -8.02
CA ALA A 73 10.54 3.80 -6.89
C ALA A 73 9.40 4.80 -6.60
N VAL A 74 9.69 6.10 -6.51
CA VAL A 74 8.68 7.13 -6.21
C VAL A 74 7.64 7.26 -7.33
N PRO A 75 8.04 7.45 -8.61
CA PRO A 75 7.09 7.42 -9.72
C PRO A 75 6.27 6.12 -9.79
N VAL A 76 6.88 4.95 -9.53
CA VAL A 76 6.17 3.66 -9.51
C VAL A 76 5.12 3.64 -8.40
N ALA A 77 5.42 4.17 -7.20
CA ALA A 77 4.43 4.36 -6.15
C ALA A 77 3.27 5.26 -6.63
N GLY A 78 3.58 6.37 -7.29
CA GLY A 78 2.57 7.24 -7.92
C GLY A 78 1.70 6.51 -8.95
N VAL A 79 2.29 5.67 -9.80
CA VAL A 79 1.55 4.85 -10.77
C VAL A 79 0.62 3.87 -10.07
N THR A 80 1.08 3.19 -9.01
CA THR A 80 0.18 2.27 -8.28
C THR A 80 -0.98 3.00 -7.62
N VAL A 81 -0.73 4.14 -6.98
CA VAL A 81 -1.77 4.97 -6.36
C VAL A 81 -2.77 5.44 -7.41
N GLY A 82 -2.27 6.04 -8.50
CA GLY A 82 -3.09 6.53 -9.61
C GLY A 82 -3.88 5.41 -10.27
N LEU A 83 -3.28 4.25 -10.56
CA LEU A 83 -3.95 3.13 -11.20
C LEU A 83 -5.08 2.56 -10.34
N VAL A 84 -4.82 2.30 -9.06
CA VAL A 84 -5.85 1.78 -8.16
C VAL A 84 -6.96 2.82 -7.94
N ALA A 85 -6.61 4.09 -7.76
CA ALA A 85 -7.59 5.16 -7.58
C ALA A 85 -8.45 5.37 -8.83
N THR A 86 -7.87 5.31 -10.03
CA THR A 86 -8.61 5.42 -11.30
C THR A 86 -9.55 4.24 -11.50
N LEU A 87 -9.07 3.00 -11.33
CA LEU A 87 -9.91 1.80 -11.43
C LEU A 87 -11.05 1.83 -10.42
N THR A 88 -10.76 2.24 -9.18
CA THR A 88 -11.78 2.38 -8.13
C THR A 88 -12.81 3.43 -8.52
N GLY A 89 -12.38 4.60 -8.97
CA GLY A 89 -13.28 5.67 -9.37
C GLY A 89 -14.15 5.31 -10.58
N VAL A 90 -13.60 4.62 -11.58
CA VAL A 90 -14.35 4.09 -12.73
C VAL A 90 -15.34 3.01 -12.29
N GLY A 91 -14.90 2.04 -11.48
CA GLY A 91 -15.76 0.97 -10.97
C GLY A 91 -16.92 1.51 -10.14
N LEU A 92 -16.65 2.54 -9.32
CA LEU A 92 -17.65 3.30 -8.57
C LEU A 92 -18.68 3.94 -9.52
N GLN A 93 -18.27 4.57 -10.63
CA GLN A 93 -19.20 5.16 -11.60
C GLN A 93 -20.07 4.10 -12.29
N LEU A 94 -19.49 2.96 -12.67
CA LEU A 94 -20.21 1.88 -13.37
C LEU A 94 -21.22 1.16 -12.46
N THR A 95 -20.82 0.83 -11.23
CA THR A 95 -21.64 0.05 -10.30
C THR A 95 -22.64 0.90 -9.52
N LYS A 96 -22.46 2.22 -9.53
CA LYS A 96 -23.19 3.16 -8.65
C LYS A 96 -23.08 2.80 -7.16
N ALA A 97 -22.08 1.99 -6.76
CA ALA A 97 -21.88 1.55 -5.38
C ALA A 97 -21.58 2.72 -4.44
N SER A 98 -21.73 2.52 -3.14
CA SER A 98 -21.36 3.53 -2.15
C SER A 98 -19.83 3.77 -2.14
N PRO A 99 -19.36 4.99 -1.85
CA PRO A 99 -17.93 5.28 -1.72
C PRO A 99 -17.26 4.41 -0.64
N ALA A 100 -17.96 4.17 0.48
CA ALA A 100 -17.48 3.32 1.58
C ALA A 100 -17.20 1.89 1.12
N ALA A 101 -18.10 1.30 0.31
CA ALA A 101 -17.89 -0.03 -0.26
C ALA A 101 -16.66 -0.08 -1.17
N GLY A 102 -16.45 0.93 -2.01
CA GLY A 102 -15.26 1.03 -2.86
C GLY A 102 -13.97 1.11 -2.04
N ILE A 103 -13.95 1.94 -1.00
CA ILE A 103 -12.81 2.09 -0.11
C ILE A 103 -12.52 0.78 0.62
N ALA A 104 -13.54 0.10 1.14
CA ALA A 104 -13.41 -1.19 1.82
C ALA A 104 -12.76 -2.25 0.90
N VAL A 105 -13.21 -2.32 -0.36
CA VAL A 105 -12.61 -3.22 -1.36
C VAL A 105 -11.14 -2.87 -1.59
N VAL A 106 -10.80 -1.60 -1.75
CA VAL A 106 -9.40 -1.18 -1.93
C VAL A 106 -8.55 -1.54 -0.71
N VAL A 107 -9.03 -1.32 0.52
CA VAL A 107 -8.33 -1.71 1.75
C VAL A 107 -8.05 -3.22 1.77
N ALA A 108 -9.04 -4.04 1.43
CA ALA A 108 -8.88 -5.49 1.37
C ALA A 108 -7.90 -5.91 0.25
N VAL A 109 -8.02 -5.33 -0.95
CA VAL A 109 -7.10 -5.57 -2.06
C VAL A 109 -5.67 -5.19 -1.66
N CYS A 110 -5.48 -4.06 -0.97
CA CYS A 110 -4.16 -3.66 -0.49
C CYS A 110 -3.57 -4.69 0.48
N ALA A 111 -4.36 -5.21 1.41
CA ALA A 111 -3.90 -6.23 2.37
C ALA A 111 -3.52 -7.55 1.67
N LEU A 112 -4.32 -8.00 0.69
CA LEU A 112 -4.13 -9.27 0.00
C LEU A 112 -3.03 -9.19 -1.08
N ALA A 113 -2.94 -8.08 -1.82
CA ALA A 113 -2.02 -7.92 -2.94
C ALA A 113 -0.54 -7.87 -2.54
N VAL A 114 -0.22 -7.64 -1.26
CA VAL A 114 1.16 -7.58 -0.76
C VAL A 114 1.93 -8.88 -1.07
N GLU A 115 1.27 -10.03 -1.05
CA GLU A 115 1.91 -11.32 -1.39
C GLU A 115 2.27 -11.44 -2.87
N LEU A 116 1.55 -10.74 -3.74
CA LEU A 116 1.73 -10.77 -5.20
C LEU A 116 2.76 -9.74 -5.68
N LEU A 117 3.25 -8.88 -4.78
CA LEU A 117 4.18 -7.80 -5.11
C LEU A 117 5.49 -8.25 -5.76
N PRO A 118 6.19 -9.29 -5.26
CA PRO A 118 7.43 -9.75 -5.87
C PRO A 118 7.20 -10.20 -7.32
N PHE A 119 6.09 -10.90 -7.57
CA PHE A 119 5.72 -11.34 -8.90
C PHE A 119 5.37 -10.17 -9.81
N ALA A 120 4.57 -9.21 -9.32
CA ALA A 120 4.23 -7.99 -10.06
C ALA A 120 5.48 -7.17 -10.41
N ALA A 121 6.47 -7.10 -9.50
CA ALA A 121 7.74 -6.42 -9.75
C ALA A 121 8.56 -7.11 -10.84
N LEU A 122 8.61 -8.45 -10.87
CA LEU A 122 9.29 -9.21 -11.93
C LEU A 122 8.65 -8.93 -13.30
N VAL A 123 7.32 -8.95 -13.37
CA VAL A 123 6.58 -8.66 -14.60
C VAL A 123 6.80 -7.21 -15.05
N ALA A 124 6.68 -6.25 -14.13
CA ALA A 124 6.86 -4.83 -14.42
C ALA A 124 8.29 -4.49 -14.86
N ALA A 125 9.30 -5.13 -14.25
CA ALA A 125 10.69 -4.99 -14.64
C ALA A 125 11.07 -5.77 -15.90
N ARG A 126 10.13 -6.54 -16.48
CA ARG A 126 10.36 -7.47 -17.59
C ARG A 126 11.53 -8.41 -17.32
N PHE A 127 11.63 -8.88 -16.07
CA PHE A 127 12.68 -9.78 -15.66
C PHE A 127 12.42 -11.16 -16.27
N VAL A 128 13.20 -11.53 -17.28
CA VAL A 128 13.13 -12.87 -17.88
C VAL A 128 13.78 -13.84 -16.92
N VAL A 129 12.97 -14.76 -16.38
CA VAL A 129 13.47 -15.92 -15.64
C VAL A 129 13.90 -16.94 -16.68
N GLU A 130 15.20 -17.15 -16.81
CA GLU A 130 15.73 -18.21 -17.68
C GLU A 130 15.27 -19.58 -17.12
N PRO A 131 14.70 -20.46 -17.96
CA PRO A 131 14.24 -21.75 -17.50
C PRO A 131 15.41 -22.56 -16.94
N PRO A 132 15.18 -23.36 -15.87
CA PRO A 132 16.24 -24.19 -15.31
C PRO A 132 16.78 -25.10 -16.42
N THR A 133 18.10 -25.08 -16.63
CA THR A 133 18.79 -25.97 -17.58
C THR A 133 18.90 -27.37 -17.01
N SER A 134 17.77 -27.98 -16.64
CA SER A 134 17.73 -29.38 -16.20
C SER A 134 17.76 -30.27 -17.45
N GLY A 135 18.97 -30.58 -17.93
CA GLY A 135 19.17 -31.48 -19.08
C GLY A 135 20.40 -31.22 -19.94
N VAL A 136 21.17 -30.15 -19.67
CA VAL A 136 22.41 -29.86 -20.41
C VAL A 136 23.58 -30.51 -19.68
N GLU A 137 24.33 -31.38 -20.37
CA GLU A 137 25.56 -31.96 -19.81
C GLU A 137 26.59 -30.85 -19.52
N PRO A 138 27.43 -30.97 -18.47
CA PRO A 138 28.35 -29.90 -18.01
C PRO A 138 29.41 -29.40 -19.01
N GLY A 139 29.36 -29.79 -20.29
CA GLY A 139 30.27 -29.38 -21.36
C GLY A 139 29.62 -28.74 -22.60
N ASP A 140 28.29 -28.83 -22.76
CA ASP A 140 27.55 -28.34 -23.94
C ASP A 140 27.06 -26.88 -23.81
N PHE A 141 27.60 -26.14 -22.84
CA PHE A 141 27.31 -24.71 -22.69
C PHE A 141 28.02 -23.90 -23.77
N ASP A 142 27.45 -23.86 -24.99
CA ASP A 142 27.84 -22.92 -26.06
C ASP A 142 27.24 -21.51 -25.83
N GLY A 143 26.96 -21.18 -24.56
CA GLY A 143 26.35 -19.93 -24.15
C GLY A 143 27.41 -18.83 -23.98
N SER A 144 27.20 -17.68 -24.60
CA SER A 144 28.03 -16.49 -24.34
C SER A 144 28.09 -16.22 -22.83
N PRO A 145 29.25 -15.82 -22.27
CA PRO A 145 29.39 -15.60 -20.83
C PRO A 145 28.29 -14.67 -20.32
N VAL A 146 27.56 -15.10 -19.30
CA VAL A 146 26.49 -14.31 -18.68
C VAL A 146 27.08 -12.98 -18.22
N ASN A 147 26.58 -11.89 -18.79
CA ASN A 147 27.04 -10.57 -18.42
C ASN A 147 26.50 -10.21 -17.02
N ASN A 148 27.29 -10.50 -15.99
CA ASN A 148 26.98 -10.24 -14.59
C ASN A 148 26.60 -8.78 -14.33
N TYR A 149 27.15 -7.83 -15.09
CA TYR A 149 26.79 -6.41 -14.99
C TYR A 149 25.36 -6.15 -15.48
N ALA A 150 24.97 -6.74 -16.61
CA ALA A 150 23.62 -6.62 -17.14
C ALA A 150 22.57 -7.25 -16.21
N VAL A 151 22.89 -8.41 -15.62
CA VAL A 151 22.05 -9.08 -14.61
C VAL A 151 21.91 -8.21 -13.37
N GLY A 152 23.02 -7.68 -12.84
CA GLY A 152 23.00 -6.79 -11.68
C GLY A 152 22.12 -5.55 -11.91
N LEU A 153 22.15 -4.96 -13.10
CA LEU A 153 21.33 -3.80 -13.44
C LEU A 153 19.83 -4.14 -13.57
N ARG A 154 19.47 -5.37 -13.99
CA ARG A 154 18.09 -5.85 -14.01
C ARG A 154 17.56 -6.12 -12.59
N VAL A 155 18.37 -6.72 -11.74
CA VAL A 155 18.04 -6.95 -10.32
C VAL A 155 17.83 -5.61 -9.60
N ALA A 156 18.73 -4.66 -9.78
CA ALA A 156 18.61 -3.33 -9.18
C ALA A 156 17.30 -2.62 -9.61
N ARG A 157 16.96 -2.66 -10.90
CA ARG A 157 15.69 -2.13 -11.42
C ARG A 157 14.46 -2.83 -10.85
N THR A 158 14.53 -4.15 -10.68
CA THR A 158 13.44 -4.94 -10.11
C THR A 158 13.22 -4.60 -8.63
N LEU A 159 14.30 -4.48 -7.84
CA LEU A 159 14.23 -4.09 -6.43
C LEU A 159 13.71 -2.65 -6.26
N ASP A 160 14.11 -1.73 -7.14
CA ASP A 160 13.63 -0.35 -7.16
C ASP A 160 12.12 -0.30 -7.49
N THR A 161 11.68 -1.10 -8.48
CA THR A 161 10.26 -1.26 -8.84
C THR A 161 9.47 -1.86 -7.68
N LEU A 162 9.96 -2.94 -7.06
CA LEU A 162 9.33 -3.57 -5.90
C LEU A 162 9.20 -2.58 -4.73
N THR A 163 10.22 -1.77 -4.48
CA THR A 163 10.18 -0.72 -3.45
C THR A 163 9.08 0.30 -3.77
N GLY A 164 8.97 0.74 -5.02
CA GLY A 164 7.87 1.61 -5.45
C GLY A 164 6.50 1.00 -5.28
N LEU A 165 6.31 -0.27 -5.67
CA LEU A 165 5.03 -0.97 -5.51
C LEU A 165 4.65 -1.12 -4.02
N THR A 166 5.62 -1.48 -3.16
CA THR A 166 5.39 -1.60 -1.70
C THR A 166 5.02 -0.26 -1.06
N ALA A 167 5.74 0.81 -1.39
CA ALA A 167 5.45 2.15 -0.89
C ALA A 167 4.09 2.65 -1.38
N GLY A 168 3.78 2.41 -2.66
CA GLY A 168 2.51 2.77 -3.26
C GLY A 168 1.30 2.07 -2.62
N LEU A 169 1.36 0.75 -2.45
CA LEU A 169 0.34 0.00 -1.71
C LEU A 169 0.23 0.44 -0.25
N GLY A 170 1.35 0.71 0.41
CA GLY A 170 1.37 1.23 1.78
C GLY A 170 0.68 2.59 1.90
N THR A 171 0.97 3.52 0.98
CA THR A 171 0.32 4.84 0.95
C THR A 171 -1.17 4.73 0.64
N LEU A 172 -1.57 3.90 -0.33
CA LEU A 172 -2.98 3.62 -0.62
C LEU A 172 -3.72 3.06 0.59
N LEU A 173 -3.13 2.08 1.28
CA LEU A 173 -3.71 1.49 2.47
C LEU A 173 -3.96 2.56 3.53
N VAL A 174 -2.96 3.38 3.86
CA VAL A 174 -3.07 4.44 4.88
C VAL A 174 -4.16 5.45 4.51
N LEU A 175 -4.19 5.91 3.26
CA LEU A 175 -5.21 6.84 2.78
C LEU A 175 -6.61 6.22 2.88
N CYS A 176 -6.78 4.99 2.40
CA CYS A 176 -8.08 4.33 2.42
C CYS A 176 -8.55 3.98 3.83
N VAL A 177 -7.65 3.56 4.73
CA VAL A 177 -7.95 3.34 6.15
C VAL A 177 -8.39 4.65 6.81
N ALA A 178 -7.69 5.76 6.56
CA ALA A 178 -8.11 7.06 7.07
C ALA A 178 -9.51 7.46 6.56
N LEU A 179 -9.77 7.28 5.27
CA LEU A 179 -11.07 7.59 4.67
C LEU A 179 -12.21 6.66 5.14
N LEU A 180 -11.88 5.42 5.50
CA LEU A 180 -12.86 4.42 5.94
C LEU A 180 -13.33 4.67 7.37
N VAL A 181 -12.42 5.08 8.27
CA VAL A 181 -12.71 5.14 9.71
C VAL A 181 -12.88 6.56 10.25
N VAL A 182 -12.33 7.59 9.57
CA VAL A 182 -12.56 8.98 9.99
C VAL A 182 -13.88 9.47 9.39
N PRO A 183 -14.88 9.82 10.22
CA PRO A 183 -16.09 10.48 9.72
C PRO A 183 -15.69 11.84 9.18
N ILE A 184 -15.58 11.98 7.86
CA ILE A 184 -15.42 13.30 7.24
C ILE A 184 -16.79 13.96 7.25
N SER A 185 -17.17 14.47 8.42
CA SER A 185 -18.39 15.23 8.67
C SER A 185 -18.50 16.48 7.78
N ALA A 186 -17.39 16.94 7.20
CA ALA A 186 -17.35 18.04 6.24
C ALA A 186 -17.74 17.65 4.79
N LEU A 187 -17.85 16.36 4.45
CA LEU A 187 -18.12 15.90 3.07
C LEU A 187 -19.43 15.09 2.94
N GLN A 188 -20.13 14.84 4.04
CA GLN A 188 -21.31 13.98 4.06
C GLN A 188 -22.58 14.80 4.32
N THR A 189 -23.31 15.11 3.25
CA THR A 189 -24.68 15.66 3.29
C THR A 189 -25.75 14.57 3.43
N ALA A 190 -25.37 13.29 3.49
CA ALA A 190 -26.27 12.17 3.64
C ALA A 190 -26.16 11.54 5.04
N PRO A 191 -27.29 11.20 5.69
CA PRO A 191 -27.29 10.47 6.95
C PRO A 191 -26.87 9.03 6.70
N GLN A 192 -25.56 8.78 6.67
CA GLN A 192 -25.03 7.43 6.83
C GLN A 192 -25.25 7.05 8.30
N GLY A 193 -25.69 5.82 8.56
CA GLY A 193 -25.80 5.29 9.92
C GLY A 193 -24.44 5.32 10.65
N PRO A 194 -24.41 5.06 11.96
CA PRO A 194 -23.16 4.99 12.72
C PRO A 194 -22.17 4.06 12.02
N HIS A 195 -20.92 4.49 11.89
CA HIS A 195 -19.84 3.67 11.34
C HIS A 195 -19.90 2.27 11.94
N THR A 196 -19.98 1.27 11.07
CA THR A 196 -20.18 -0.09 11.55
C THR A 196 -18.89 -0.61 12.15
N VAL A 197 -18.99 -1.38 13.23
CA VAL A 197 -17.86 -2.08 13.88
C VAL A 197 -17.01 -2.85 12.86
N TRP A 198 -17.61 -3.28 11.75
CA TRP A 198 -16.97 -3.98 10.64
C TRP A 198 -15.97 -3.13 9.85
N GLU A 199 -16.24 -1.83 9.64
CA GLU A 199 -15.32 -0.92 8.94
C GLU A 199 -14.04 -0.71 9.75
N GLN A 200 -14.20 -0.52 11.06
CA GLN A 200 -13.08 -0.42 12.02
C GLN A 200 -12.29 -1.73 12.09
N ALA A 201 -12.99 -2.88 12.13
CA ALA A 201 -12.36 -4.19 12.14
C ALA A 201 -11.56 -4.43 10.85
N LEU A 202 -12.10 -4.08 9.68
CA LEU A 202 -11.42 -4.22 8.40
C LEU A 202 -10.15 -3.36 8.35
N ALA A 203 -10.25 -2.11 8.78
CA ALA A 203 -9.11 -1.19 8.85
C ALA A 203 -8.00 -1.71 9.78
N PHE A 204 -8.39 -2.24 10.95
CA PHE A 204 -7.46 -2.86 11.89
C PHE A 204 -6.78 -4.11 11.31
N LEU A 205 -7.56 -5.04 10.75
CA LEU A 205 -7.04 -6.27 10.16
C LEU A 205 -6.10 -5.99 8.98
N ALA A 206 -6.49 -5.12 8.05
CA ALA A 206 -5.66 -4.78 6.90
C ALA A 206 -4.33 -4.12 7.30
N SER A 207 -4.37 -3.25 8.31
CA SER A 207 -3.18 -2.61 8.89
C SER A 207 -2.28 -3.62 9.60
N ALA A 208 -2.87 -4.58 10.33
CA ALA A 208 -2.16 -5.67 10.99
C ALA A 208 -1.50 -6.62 9.96
N VAL A 209 -2.20 -6.97 8.87
CA VAL A 209 -1.63 -7.74 7.76
C VAL A 209 -0.39 -7.04 7.20
N MET A 210 -0.48 -5.75 6.88
CA MET A 210 0.64 -5.01 6.31
C MET A 210 1.86 -4.99 7.26
N LEU A 211 1.63 -4.90 8.58
CA LEU A 211 2.69 -4.96 9.59
C LEU A 211 3.34 -6.35 9.68
N CYS A 212 2.55 -7.42 9.68
CA CYS A 212 3.05 -8.80 9.67
C CYS A 212 3.90 -9.08 8.43
N ARG A 213 3.43 -8.64 7.26
CA ARG A 213 4.10 -8.84 5.97
C ARG A 213 5.42 -8.07 5.81
N ALA A 214 5.75 -7.15 6.70
CA ALA A 214 7.08 -6.54 6.72
C ALA A 214 8.20 -7.58 6.83
N ARG A 215 7.92 -8.78 7.38
CA ARG A 215 8.87 -9.90 7.48
C ARG A 215 9.20 -10.57 6.14
N LEU A 216 8.33 -10.40 5.14
CA LEU A 216 8.51 -11.01 3.82
C LEU A 216 9.66 -10.34 3.05
N PHE A 217 9.91 -9.05 3.33
CA PHE A 217 10.90 -8.26 2.63
C PHE A 217 12.27 -8.35 3.30
N ARG A 218 13.31 -8.44 2.48
CA ARG A 218 14.71 -8.45 2.94
C ARG A 218 15.36 -7.06 2.87
N GLU A 219 14.90 -6.23 1.94
CA GLU A 219 15.42 -4.88 1.75
C GLU A 219 14.83 -3.90 2.77
N ARG A 220 15.70 -3.10 3.40
CA ARG A 220 15.29 -2.19 4.49
C ARG A 220 14.23 -1.20 4.06
N ALA A 221 14.32 -0.69 2.83
CA ALA A 221 13.36 0.27 2.30
C ALA A 221 11.95 -0.32 2.20
N GLN A 222 11.83 -1.57 1.75
CA GLN A 222 10.57 -2.30 1.62
C GLN A 222 9.99 -2.63 2.99
N VAL A 223 10.83 -3.15 3.90
CA VAL A 223 10.44 -3.45 5.30
C VAL A 223 9.92 -2.19 5.98
N LEU A 224 10.62 -1.06 5.86
CA LEU A 224 10.20 0.20 6.45
C LEU A 224 8.90 0.73 5.80
N ALA A 225 8.77 0.67 4.47
CA ALA A 225 7.58 1.13 3.78
C ALA A 225 6.32 0.36 4.23
N THR A 226 6.40 -0.97 4.33
CA THR A 226 5.27 -1.80 4.80
C THR A 226 5.04 -1.66 6.31
N ALA A 227 6.12 -1.67 7.11
CA ALA A 227 5.99 -1.55 8.55
C ALA A 227 5.37 -0.19 8.94
N VAL A 228 5.88 0.92 8.38
CA VAL A 228 5.42 2.29 8.67
C VAL A 228 4.01 2.54 8.15
N SER A 229 3.60 1.94 7.03
CA SER A 229 2.21 2.04 6.56
C SER A 229 1.25 1.21 7.42
N GLY A 230 1.58 -0.04 7.74
CA GLY A 230 0.76 -0.92 8.59
C GLY A 230 0.53 -0.33 9.97
N LEU A 231 1.62 -0.05 10.69
CA LEU A 231 1.90 1.33 11.04
C LEU A 231 0.77 2.32 11.30
N ILE A 232 0.90 3.41 10.56
CA ILE A 232 0.01 4.56 10.56
C ILE A 232 -1.44 4.09 10.45
N GLY A 233 -1.72 3.07 9.64
CA GLY A 233 -3.06 2.48 9.53
C GLY A 233 -3.62 1.97 10.86
N LEU A 234 -2.81 1.27 11.67
CA LEU A 234 -3.23 0.74 12.97
C LEU A 234 -3.48 1.87 13.99
N VAL A 235 -2.63 2.90 13.98
CA VAL A 235 -2.84 4.10 14.82
C VAL A 235 -4.12 4.83 14.44
N VAL A 236 -4.37 4.99 13.14
CA VAL A 236 -5.58 5.64 12.62
C VAL A 236 -6.82 4.80 12.97
N ALA A 237 -6.80 3.50 12.73
CA ALA A 237 -7.90 2.60 13.03
C ALA A 237 -8.22 2.61 14.53
N PHE A 238 -7.21 2.42 15.38
CA PHE A 238 -7.38 2.38 16.83
C PHE A 238 -7.78 3.75 17.41
N GLY A 239 -7.19 4.84 16.89
CA GLY A 239 -7.54 6.20 17.26
C GLY A 239 -9.00 6.52 16.94
N ALA A 240 -9.51 6.03 15.80
CA ALA A 240 -10.90 6.21 15.45
C ALA A 240 -11.85 5.31 16.26
N MET A 241 -11.46 4.08 16.64
CA MET A 241 -12.19 3.27 17.62
C MET A 241 -12.32 3.99 18.97
N ALA A 242 -11.21 4.57 19.46
CA ALA A 242 -11.20 5.35 20.69
C ALA A 242 -12.07 6.62 20.58
N TRP A 243 -12.08 7.27 19.42
CA TRP A 243 -12.89 8.45 19.17
C TRP A 243 -14.40 8.15 19.18
N ASN A 244 -14.80 6.99 18.66
CA ASN A 244 -16.19 6.56 18.58
C ASN A 244 -16.71 5.91 19.87
N ALA A 245 -15.84 5.65 20.85
CA ALA A 245 -16.23 5.13 22.15
C ALA A 245 -16.88 6.21 23.03
N GLU A 246 -17.70 5.79 24.00
CA GLU A 246 -18.31 6.68 25.00
C GLU A 246 -17.23 7.47 25.77
N PRO A 247 -17.53 8.71 26.23
CA PRO A 247 -16.54 9.61 26.83
C PRO A 247 -15.73 8.98 27.98
N ASP A 248 -16.41 8.19 28.82
CA ASP A 248 -15.81 7.53 29.99
C ASP A 248 -14.89 6.37 29.58
N VAL A 249 -15.20 5.70 28.47
CA VAL A 249 -14.41 4.58 27.92
C VAL A 249 -13.28 5.09 27.04
N ARG A 250 -13.41 6.27 26.45
CA ARG A 250 -12.41 6.88 25.56
C ARG A 250 -11.07 7.11 26.26
N ALA A 251 -11.08 7.52 27.54
CA ALA A 251 -9.85 7.65 28.33
C ALA A 251 -9.18 6.29 28.57
N LEU A 252 -9.97 5.23 28.74
CA LEU A 252 -9.48 3.85 28.88
C LEU A 252 -8.85 3.34 27.57
N TRP A 253 -9.33 3.77 26.41
CA TRP A 253 -8.75 3.44 25.10
C TRP A 253 -7.43 4.17 24.81
N LEU A 254 -7.15 5.33 25.42
CA LEU A 254 -5.89 6.03 25.19
C LEU A 254 -4.66 5.27 25.73
N ALA A 255 -4.82 4.57 26.86
CA ALA A 255 -3.74 3.78 27.46
C ALA A 255 -3.22 2.64 26.53
N PRO A 256 -4.06 1.73 26.00
CA PRO A 256 -3.61 0.71 25.06
C PRO A 256 -3.10 1.30 23.73
N LEU A 257 -3.62 2.45 23.26
CA LEU A 257 -3.06 3.14 22.09
C LEU A 257 -1.61 3.56 22.33
N LEU A 258 -1.33 4.17 23.49
CA LEU A 258 0.02 4.61 23.87
C LEU A 258 0.96 3.42 24.09
N ILE A 259 0.48 2.34 24.70
CA ILE A 259 1.25 1.09 24.85
C ILE A 259 1.56 0.50 23.48
N MET A 260 0.59 0.46 22.57
CA MET A 260 0.78 -0.02 21.21
C MET A 260 1.84 0.81 20.49
N LEU A 261 1.74 2.15 20.53
CA LEU A 261 2.74 3.07 19.99
C LEU A 261 4.14 2.85 20.58
N ALA A 262 4.25 2.61 21.89
CA ALA A 262 5.51 2.36 22.57
C ALA A 262 6.15 1.01 22.17
N LEU A 263 5.38 -0.08 22.18
CA LEU A 263 5.83 -1.42 21.75
C LEU A 263 6.31 -1.41 20.31
N LEU A 264 5.69 -0.57 19.52
CA LEU A 264 5.94 -0.44 18.10
C LEU A 264 7.14 0.45 17.79
N ALA A 265 7.38 1.54 18.54
CA ALA A 265 8.65 2.26 18.50
C ALA A 265 9.81 1.32 18.87
N LEU A 266 9.59 0.42 19.85
CA LEU A 266 10.53 -0.63 20.20
C LEU A 266 10.69 -1.65 19.06
N ALA A 267 9.61 -2.06 18.39
CA ALA A 267 9.66 -2.98 17.26
C ALA A 267 10.48 -2.41 16.09
N LEU A 268 10.25 -1.15 15.71
CA LEU A 268 10.98 -0.44 14.66
C LEU A 268 12.49 -0.32 14.96
N THR A 269 12.84 0.01 16.20
CA THR A 269 14.25 0.05 16.64
C THR A 269 14.89 -1.33 16.70
N SER A 270 14.09 -2.37 16.89
CA SER A 270 14.55 -3.77 16.92
C SER A 270 14.76 -4.41 15.54
N ILE A 271 14.38 -3.72 14.45
CA ILE A 271 14.59 -4.20 13.07
C ILE A 271 16.10 -4.23 12.78
N ARG A 272 16.75 -5.30 13.23
CA ARG A 272 18.14 -5.61 12.86
C ARG A 272 18.09 -6.34 11.52
N PRO A 273 18.83 -5.86 10.51
CA PRO A 273 18.99 -6.63 9.28
C PRO A 273 19.61 -7.98 9.66
N ARG A 274 18.96 -9.08 9.24
CA ARG A 274 19.46 -10.47 9.40
C ARG A 274 20.86 -10.56 8.78
N ARG A 275 21.89 -10.28 9.56
CA ARG A 275 23.29 -10.47 9.17
C ARG A 275 23.72 -11.83 9.67
N GLY A 276 23.50 -12.86 8.86
CA GLY A 276 24.27 -14.12 8.83
C GLY A 276 24.45 -14.96 10.11
N THR A 277 24.11 -14.47 11.30
CA THR A 277 24.27 -15.20 12.56
C THR A 277 23.04 -16.06 12.74
N SER A 278 23.27 -17.36 12.65
CA SER A 278 22.34 -18.48 12.77
C SER A 278 21.70 -18.63 14.17
N GLU A 279 21.68 -17.58 14.99
CA GLU A 279 20.96 -17.61 16.25
C GLU A 279 19.55 -17.05 16.09
N PRO A 280 18.50 -17.88 16.22
CA PRO A 280 17.13 -17.43 16.16
C PRO A 280 16.81 -16.55 17.38
N ILE A 281 16.45 -15.30 17.13
CA ILE A 281 16.08 -14.29 18.17
C ILE A 281 14.88 -14.75 19.01
N LEU A 282 14.04 -15.67 18.49
CA LEU A 282 12.93 -16.26 19.21
C LEU A 282 13.04 -17.79 19.25
N PRO A 283 12.58 -18.43 20.34
CA PRO A 283 12.45 -19.89 20.39
C PRO A 283 11.55 -20.39 19.24
N PRO A 284 11.87 -21.54 18.61
CA PRO A 284 11.15 -22.05 17.43
C PRO A 284 9.62 -22.13 17.58
N ARG A 285 9.14 -22.40 18.81
CA ARG A 285 7.71 -22.44 19.14
C ARG A 285 6.99 -21.11 18.90
N TRP A 286 7.61 -19.98 19.22
CA TRP A 286 7.00 -18.67 19.10
C TRP A 286 6.94 -18.16 17.66
N SER A 287 7.90 -18.56 16.81
CA SER A 287 7.83 -18.28 15.38
C SER A 287 6.56 -18.87 14.77
N ARG A 288 6.31 -20.17 15.02
CA ARG A 288 5.13 -20.86 14.47
C ARG A 288 3.81 -20.27 14.94
N THR A 289 3.70 -19.90 16.22
CA THR A 289 2.47 -19.26 16.72
C THR A 289 2.20 -17.93 16.02
N ILE A 290 3.24 -17.13 15.77
CA ILE A 290 3.08 -15.86 15.04
C ILE A 290 2.66 -16.12 13.59
N ASP A 291 3.25 -17.12 12.93
CA ASP A 291 2.90 -17.48 11.55
C ASP A 291 1.43 -17.93 11.45
N LEU A 292 0.93 -18.67 12.46
CA LEU A 292 -0.48 -19.06 12.53
C LEU A 292 -1.42 -17.87 12.75
N VAL A 293 -1.05 -16.95 13.63
CA VAL A 293 -1.83 -15.72 13.88
C VAL A 293 -1.85 -14.84 12.63
N GLU A 294 -0.72 -14.71 11.94
CA GLU A 294 -0.62 -13.98 10.67
C GLU A 294 -1.54 -14.59 9.61
N GLY A 295 -1.52 -15.91 9.44
CA GLY A 295 -2.43 -16.62 8.54
C GLY A 295 -3.91 -16.42 8.90
N ALA A 296 -4.26 -16.46 10.18
CA ALA A 296 -5.61 -16.23 10.65
C ALA A 296 -6.09 -14.79 10.39
N VAL A 297 -5.26 -13.79 10.69
CA VAL A 297 -5.55 -12.37 10.44
C VAL A 297 -5.71 -12.11 8.94
N PHE A 298 -4.86 -12.71 8.11
CA PHE A 298 -4.96 -12.63 6.66
C PHE A 298 -6.27 -13.24 6.12
N LEU A 299 -6.62 -14.44 6.60
CA LEU A 299 -7.85 -15.13 6.21
C LEU A 299 -9.12 -14.37 6.66
N ALA A 300 -9.05 -13.66 7.79
CA ALA A 300 -10.16 -12.88 8.33
C ALA A 300 -10.51 -11.61 7.52
N VAL A 301 -9.61 -11.11 6.66
CA VAL A 301 -9.87 -9.90 5.84
C VAL A 301 -11.07 -10.08 4.93
N LEU A 302 -11.18 -11.23 4.25
CA LEU A 302 -12.23 -11.50 3.29
C LEU A 302 -13.64 -11.59 3.91
N PRO A 303 -13.88 -12.38 4.98
CA PRO A 303 -15.20 -12.40 5.62
C PRO A 303 -15.58 -11.05 6.23
N VAL A 304 -14.63 -10.30 6.79
CA VAL A 304 -14.92 -8.96 7.32
C VAL A 304 -15.25 -7.98 6.20
N LEU A 305 -14.60 -8.07 5.04
CA LEU A 305 -15.00 -7.30 3.85
C LEU A 305 -16.46 -7.62 3.44
N MET A 306 -16.84 -8.90 3.43
CA MET A 306 -18.22 -9.31 3.12
C MET A 306 -19.23 -8.74 4.13
N ALA A 307 -18.84 -8.61 5.39
CA ALA A 307 -19.65 -7.94 6.40
C ALA A 307 -19.81 -6.44 6.12
N VAL A 308 -18.73 -5.74 5.76
CA VAL A 308 -18.77 -4.30 5.40
C VAL A 308 -19.64 -4.08 4.16
N LEU A 309 -19.59 -4.98 3.18
CA LEU A 309 -20.43 -4.92 1.98
C LEU A 309 -21.91 -5.29 2.25
N GLY A 310 -22.25 -5.71 3.46
CA GLY A 310 -23.63 -6.05 3.84
C GLY A 310 -24.15 -7.37 3.26
N VAL A 311 -23.26 -8.22 2.72
CA VAL A 311 -23.63 -9.48 2.06
C VAL A 311 -24.36 -10.42 3.02
N TYR A 312 -23.92 -10.51 4.28
CA TYR A 312 -24.58 -11.34 5.29
C TYR A 312 -26.02 -10.89 5.59
N GLY A 313 -26.28 -9.59 5.56
CA GLY A 313 -27.63 -9.05 5.72
C GLY A 313 -28.53 -9.39 4.54
N GLN A 314 -27.99 -9.30 3.32
CA GLN A 314 -28.73 -9.67 2.11
C GLN A 314 -29.13 -11.15 2.10
N VAL A 315 -28.19 -12.05 2.43
CA VAL A 315 -28.47 -13.49 2.50
C VAL A 315 -29.55 -13.80 3.54
N ARG A 316 -29.46 -13.19 4.73
CA ARG A 316 -30.46 -13.38 5.80
C ARG A 316 -31.86 -12.93 5.40
N ASN A 317 -31.97 -11.88 4.59
CA ASN A 317 -33.25 -11.36 4.11
C ASN A 317 -33.83 -12.16 2.93
N LEU A 318 -33.08 -13.09 2.33
CA LEU A 318 -33.57 -13.98 1.28
C LEU A 318 -34.21 -15.26 1.84
N GLU A 319 -33.91 -15.62 3.10
CA GLU A 319 -34.45 -16.80 3.79
C GLU A 319 -35.74 -16.50 4.59
N GLY A 320 -36.26 -15.27 4.54
CA GLY A 320 -37.52 -14.84 5.17
C GLY A 320 -38.48 -14.20 4.17
#